data_AF-A0A2V9U1E7-F1
#
_entry.id   AF-A0A2V9U1E7-F1
#
_cell.length_a   1.000
_cell.length_b   1.000
_cell.length_c   1.000
_cell.angle_alpha   90.00
_cell.angle_beta   90.00
_cell.angle_gamma   90.00
#
_symmetry.space_group_name_H-M   'P 1'
#
loop_
_entity.id
_entity.type
_entity.pdbx_description
1 polymer ?
#
loop_
_entity_poly.entity_id
_entity_poly.type
_entity_poly.pdbx_seq_one_letter_code
_entity_poly.pdbx_strand_id
1 'polypeptide(L)'
;MKRTASFVAYSGETTDELLDYPAQGQRDSLVRAFEEGLQHKLLRTGERALSKEERTVLAVRALDREVNNGGYDQFFRNTSKKFAPEIVQSLARVGCRRTANITQKAMSALSVAPLTVARIDAAMKKANGERTRQLERCDELFYGTPQGISRRLFAFIKSNRKRIRL
;
A
#
# COMPACT_ATOMS: atom_id res chain seq x y z
N MET A 1 -11.65 29.75 0.69
CA MET A 1 -10.25 29.83 0.23
C MET A 1 -10.17 29.12 -1.11
N LYS A 2 -9.85 29.79 -2.23
CA LYS A 2 -9.71 29.11 -3.54
C LYS A 2 -8.50 28.19 -3.44
N ARG A 3 -8.71 26.87 -3.38
CA ARG A 3 -7.60 25.92 -3.37
C ARG A 3 -6.77 26.12 -4.64
N THR A 4 -5.46 26.17 -4.46
CA THR A 4 -4.49 26.26 -5.55
C THR A 4 -4.68 25.08 -6.51
N ALA A 5 -4.40 25.28 -7.80
CA ALA A 5 -4.45 24.22 -8.80
C ALA A 5 -3.42 23.09 -8.53
N SER A 6 -2.44 23.32 -7.66
CA SER A 6 -1.46 22.31 -7.24
C SER A 6 -1.59 22.02 -5.75
N PHE A 7 -1.64 20.72 -5.42
CA PHE A 7 -1.43 20.18 -4.09
C PHE A 7 0.08 20.14 -3.80
N VAL A 8 0.47 20.49 -2.57
CA VAL A 8 1.89 20.58 -2.16
C VAL A 8 2.21 19.52 -1.11
N ALA A 9 1.50 19.54 0.02
CA ALA A 9 1.69 18.61 1.13
C ALA A 9 0.40 18.51 1.95
N TYR A 10 0.24 17.40 2.68
CA TYR A 10 -0.90 17.22 3.57
C TYR A 10 -0.74 18.12 4.79
N SER A 11 -1.78 18.88 5.11
CA SER A 11 -1.80 19.85 6.21
C SER A 11 -2.99 19.66 7.17
N GLY A 12 -3.74 18.57 7.02
CA GLY A 12 -4.93 18.27 7.81
C GLY A 12 -6.24 18.35 7.03
N GLU A 13 -6.17 18.32 5.70
CA GLU A 13 -7.33 18.33 4.82
C GLU A 13 -8.26 17.13 5.08
N THR A 14 -9.57 17.36 5.01
CA THR A 14 -10.52 16.24 5.02
C THR A 14 -10.47 15.45 3.70
N THR A 15 -11.13 14.29 3.68
CA THR A 15 -11.27 13.48 2.46
C THR A 15 -11.90 14.25 1.30
N ASP A 16 -12.95 15.01 1.56
CA ASP A 16 -13.60 15.80 0.52
C ASP A 16 -12.68 16.91 0.04
N GLU A 17 -11.91 17.49 0.97
CA GLU A 17 -11.01 18.55 0.65
C GLU A 17 -9.86 18.13 -0.29
N LEU A 18 -9.29 16.94 -0.03
CA LEU A 18 -8.30 16.33 -0.92
C LEU A 18 -8.88 15.91 -2.28
N LEU A 19 -10.13 15.46 -2.32
CA LEU A 19 -10.79 15.04 -3.57
C LEU A 19 -11.19 16.21 -4.47
N ASP A 20 -11.30 17.42 -3.94
CA ASP A 20 -11.58 18.64 -4.70
C ASP A 20 -10.35 19.15 -5.47
N TYR A 21 -9.13 18.72 -5.11
CA TYR A 21 -7.93 19.07 -5.88
C TYR A 21 -7.96 18.42 -7.27
N PRO A 22 -7.45 19.10 -8.33
CA PRO A 22 -7.40 18.52 -9.66
C PRO A 22 -6.48 17.30 -9.68
N ALA A 23 -7.05 16.13 -9.98
CA ALA A 23 -6.32 14.87 -9.94
C ALA A 23 -5.32 14.68 -11.09
N GLN A 24 -5.50 15.38 -12.22
CA GLN A 24 -4.63 15.23 -13.39
C GLN A 24 -3.21 15.69 -13.06
N GLY A 25 -2.22 14.81 -13.28
CA GLY A 25 -0.82 15.07 -12.93
C GLY A 25 -0.47 14.94 -11.44
N GLN A 26 -1.44 14.77 -10.55
CA GLN A 26 -1.23 14.87 -9.09
C GLN A 26 -1.73 13.66 -8.31
N ARG A 27 -2.18 12.59 -8.98
CA ARG A 27 -2.76 11.41 -8.33
C ARG A 27 -1.84 10.79 -7.29
N ASP A 28 -0.54 10.74 -7.57
CA ASP A 28 0.42 10.18 -6.61
C ASP A 28 0.54 11.04 -5.36
N SER A 29 0.71 12.35 -5.52
CA SER A 29 0.75 13.31 -4.41
C SER A 29 -0.54 13.27 -3.58
N LEU A 30 -1.70 13.19 -4.21
CA LEU A 30 -2.98 13.09 -3.51
C LEU A 30 -3.13 11.74 -2.77
N VAL A 31 -2.74 10.62 -3.40
CA VAL A 31 -2.73 9.32 -2.73
C VAL A 31 -1.79 9.31 -1.54
N ARG A 32 -0.61 9.93 -1.67
CA ARG A 32 0.33 10.12 -0.56
C ARG A 32 -0.29 10.95 0.56
N ALA A 33 -1.02 12.02 0.25
CA ALA A 33 -1.74 12.81 1.25
C ALA A 33 -2.78 11.97 2.02
N PHE A 34 -3.52 11.12 1.31
CA PHE A 34 -4.44 10.18 1.95
C PHE A 34 -3.71 9.18 2.86
N GLU A 35 -2.55 8.66 2.45
CA GLU A 35 -1.73 7.81 3.32
C GLU A 35 -1.29 8.56 4.58
N GLU A 36 -0.75 9.77 4.44
CA GLU A 36 -0.29 10.61 5.57
C GLU A 36 -1.44 10.91 6.54
N GLY A 37 -2.61 11.33 6.04
CA GLY A 37 -3.78 11.57 6.87
C GLY A 37 -4.29 10.30 7.59
N LEU A 38 -4.31 9.15 6.90
CA LEU A 38 -4.71 7.89 7.53
C LEU A 38 -3.70 7.40 8.55
N GLN A 39 -2.41 7.67 8.37
CA GLN A 39 -1.38 7.40 9.37
C GLN A 39 -1.58 8.29 10.61
N HIS A 40 -1.89 9.59 10.44
CA HIS A 40 -2.22 10.47 11.56
C HIS A 40 -3.45 9.98 12.32
N LYS A 41 -4.52 9.60 11.60
CA LYS A 41 -5.70 8.98 12.22
C LYS A 41 -5.33 7.70 12.97
N LEU A 42 -4.56 6.81 12.36
CA LEU A 42 -4.12 5.57 12.98
C LEU A 42 -3.39 5.82 14.31
N LEU A 43 -2.48 6.79 14.35
CA LEU A 43 -1.76 7.17 15.58
C LEU A 43 -2.70 7.70 16.67
N ARG A 44 -3.74 8.43 16.28
CA ARG A 44 -4.72 9.03 17.21
C ARG A 44 -5.76 8.04 17.72
N THR A 45 -6.24 7.13 16.88
CA THR A 45 -7.44 6.30 17.17
C THR A 45 -7.14 4.80 17.24
N GLY A 46 -5.94 4.36 16.84
CA GLY A 46 -5.56 2.96 16.79
C GLY A 46 -6.15 2.18 15.60
N GLU A 47 -5.64 0.96 15.39
CA GLU A 47 -5.97 0.14 14.20
C GLU A 47 -7.45 -0.27 14.10
N ARG A 48 -8.11 -0.45 15.25
CA ARG A 48 -9.52 -0.91 15.30
C ARG A 48 -10.51 0.14 14.79
N ALA A 49 -10.11 1.40 14.77
CA ALA A 49 -10.94 2.50 14.30
C ALA A 49 -10.85 2.71 12.78
N LEU A 50 -9.92 2.04 12.09
CA LEU A 50 -9.80 2.15 10.64
C LEU A 50 -10.86 1.30 9.94
N SER A 51 -11.50 1.88 8.93
CA SER A 51 -12.40 1.12 8.06
C SER A 51 -11.62 0.12 7.19
N LYS A 52 -12.34 -0.83 6.61
CA LYS A 52 -11.74 -1.81 5.68
C LYS A 52 -11.15 -1.12 4.44
N GLU A 53 -11.76 -0.01 4.00
CA GLU A 53 -11.30 0.79 2.88
C GLU A 53 -10.03 1.57 3.23
N GLU A 54 -9.94 2.15 4.42
CA GLU A 54 -8.76 2.87 4.90
C GLU A 54 -7.55 1.93 5.06
N ARG A 55 -7.76 0.75 5.63
CA ARG A 55 -6.73 -0.30 5.69
C ARG A 55 -6.26 -0.72 4.29
N THR A 56 -7.19 -0.82 3.33
CA THR A 56 -6.85 -1.14 1.93
C THR A 56 -5.93 -0.07 1.32
N VAL A 57 -6.19 1.21 1.59
CA VAL A 57 -5.34 2.32 1.13
C VAL A 57 -3.94 2.23 1.72
N LEU A 58 -3.83 2.09 3.04
CA LEU A 58 -2.55 1.96 3.73
C LEU A 58 -1.76 0.73 3.25
N ALA A 59 -2.41 -0.43 3.12
CA ALA A 59 -1.76 -1.65 2.69
C ALA A 59 -1.18 -1.54 1.27
N VAL A 60 -1.98 -1.09 0.30
CA VAL A 60 -1.56 -0.99 -1.10
C VAL A 60 -0.49 0.07 -1.27
N ARG A 61 -0.61 1.22 -0.59
CA ARG A 61 0.39 2.29 -0.68
C ARG A 61 1.71 1.92 -0.02
N ALA A 62 1.67 1.22 1.11
CA ALA A 62 2.85 0.70 1.77
C ALA A 62 3.58 -0.29 0.85
N LEU A 63 2.88 -1.26 0.25
CA LEU A 63 3.51 -2.17 -0.71
C LEU A 63 4.16 -1.41 -1.87
N ASP A 64 3.43 -0.50 -2.50
CA ASP A 64 3.92 0.28 -3.63
C ASP A 64 5.20 1.05 -3.26
N ARG A 65 5.22 1.67 -2.06
CA ARG A 65 6.42 2.37 -1.56
C ARG A 65 7.59 1.43 -1.31
N GLU A 66 7.40 0.34 -0.58
CA GLU A 66 8.50 -0.55 -0.19
C GLU A 66 9.09 -1.26 -1.42
N VAL A 67 8.24 -1.77 -2.31
CA VAL A 67 8.70 -2.52 -3.49
C VAL A 67 9.45 -1.59 -4.44
N ASN A 68 8.98 -0.37 -4.69
CA ASN A 68 9.73 0.58 -5.53
C ASN A 68 11.04 1.07 -4.88
N ASN A 69 11.17 1.02 -3.56
CA ASN A 69 12.37 1.48 -2.86
C ASN A 69 13.42 0.38 -2.66
N GLY A 70 13.01 -0.88 -2.50
CA GLY A 70 13.91 -1.99 -2.18
C GLY A 70 13.30 -3.38 -2.36
N GLY A 71 12.27 -3.50 -3.20
CA GLY A 71 11.65 -4.77 -3.54
C GLY A 71 10.80 -5.40 -2.42
N TYR A 72 10.36 -6.63 -2.67
CA TYR A 72 9.60 -7.44 -1.71
C TYR A 72 10.43 -7.79 -0.47
N ASP A 73 11.76 -7.89 -0.56
CA ASP A 73 12.61 -8.06 0.62
C ASP A 73 12.42 -6.89 1.60
N GLN A 74 12.46 -5.65 1.10
CA GLN A 74 12.19 -4.48 1.92
C GLN A 74 10.77 -4.48 2.50
N PHE A 75 9.75 -4.85 1.71
CA PHE A 75 8.37 -4.97 2.21
C PHE A 75 8.25 -5.95 3.40
N PHE A 76 8.92 -7.10 3.32
CA PHE A 76 8.87 -8.12 4.37
C PHE A 76 9.81 -7.85 5.56
N ARG A 77 10.86 -7.03 5.39
CA ARG A 77 11.74 -6.61 6.50
C ARG A 77 11.19 -5.43 7.27
N ASN A 78 10.57 -4.47 6.58
CA ASN A 78 10.08 -3.26 7.20
C ASN A 78 8.76 -3.47 7.93
N THR A 79 8.30 -2.46 8.67
CA THR A 79 7.04 -2.50 9.43
C THR A 79 5.82 -2.72 8.54
N SER A 80 5.92 -2.43 7.24
CA SER A 80 4.91 -2.69 6.21
C SER A 80 4.47 -4.16 6.11
N LYS A 81 5.30 -5.12 6.57
CA LYS A 81 4.95 -6.56 6.67
C LYS A 81 3.69 -6.84 7.46
N LYS A 82 3.25 -5.91 8.33
CA LYS A 82 1.97 -6.01 9.04
C LYS A 82 0.76 -6.15 8.10
N PHE A 83 0.88 -5.67 6.87
CA PHE A 83 -0.17 -5.77 5.85
C PHE A 83 -0.14 -7.09 5.06
N ALA A 84 0.89 -7.95 5.23
CA ALA A 84 1.00 -9.21 4.51
C ALA A 84 -0.26 -10.11 4.58
N PRO A 85 -0.98 -10.23 5.72
CA PRO A 85 -2.22 -11.02 5.77
C PRO A 85 -3.32 -10.55 4.81
N GLU A 86 -3.38 -9.26 4.49
CA GLU A 86 -4.50 -8.65 3.76
C GLU A 86 -4.10 -8.11 2.37
N ILE A 87 -2.80 -7.96 2.08
CA ILE A 87 -2.32 -7.22 0.92
C ILE A 87 -2.81 -7.76 -0.42
N VAL A 88 -2.87 -9.09 -0.60
CA VAL A 88 -3.36 -9.69 -1.85
C VAL A 88 -4.84 -9.36 -2.08
N GLN A 89 -5.67 -9.44 -1.04
CA GLN A 89 -7.08 -9.05 -1.13
C GLN A 89 -7.22 -7.54 -1.36
N SER A 90 -6.42 -6.71 -0.68
CA SER A 90 -6.41 -5.26 -0.86
C SER A 90 -6.06 -4.85 -2.30
N LEU A 91 -5.02 -5.46 -2.89
CA LEU A 91 -4.66 -5.25 -4.29
C LEU A 91 -5.78 -5.66 -5.25
N ALA A 92 -6.44 -6.80 -4.99
CA ALA A 92 -7.56 -7.26 -5.80
C ALA A 92 -8.74 -6.27 -5.74
N ARG A 93 -9.07 -5.73 -4.55
CA ARG A 93 -10.12 -4.71 -4.36
C ARG A 93 -9.85 -3.41 -5.10
N VAL A 94 -8.58 -3.01 -5.20
CA VAL A 94 -8.14 -1.84 -5.97
C VAL A 94 -8.08 -2.13 -7.49
N GLY A 95 -8.21 -3.40 -7.89
CA GLY A 95 -8.15 -3.83 -9.29
C GLY A 95 -6.73 -4.05 -9.81
N CYS A 96 -5.74 -4.18 -8.93
CA CYS A 96 -4.33 -4.46 -9.25
C CYS A 96 -4.05 -5.96 -9.34
N ARG A 97 -4.85 -6.71 -10.12
CA ARG A 97 -4.82 -8.19 -10.15
C ARG A 97 -3.45 -8.80 -10.46
N ARG A 98 -2.67 -8.23 -11.39
CA ARG A 98 -1.34 -8.79 -11.72
C ARG A 98 -0.36 -8.67 -10.55
N THR A 99 -0.26 -7.48 -9.97
CA THR A 99 0.46 -7.21 -8.72
C THR A 99 -0.02 -8.14 -7.61
N ALA A 100 -1.33 -8.36 -7.44
CA ALA A 100 -1.85 -9.30 -6.44
C ALA A 100 -1.28 -10.71 -6.62
N ASN A 101 -1.22 -11.21 -7.87
CA ASN A 101 -0.65 -12.51 -8.16
C ASN A 101 0.87 -12.57 -7.92
N ILE A 102 1.60 -11.49 -8.25
CA ILE A 102 3.04 -11.39 -7.99
C ILE A 102 3.31 -11.36 -6.48
N THR A 103 2.57 -10.53 -5.74
CA THR A 103 2.66 -10.43 -4.29
C THR A 103 2.33 -11.76 -3.62
N GLN A 104 1.34 -12.50 -4.11
CA GLN A 104 1.03 -13.83 -3.60
C GLN A 104 2.20 -14.81 -3.78
N LYS A 105 2.91 -14.76 -4.91
CA LYS A 105 4.13 -15.56 -5.14
C LYS A 105 5.25 -15.16 -4.18
N ALA A 106 5.48 -13.87 -3.98
CA ALA A 106 6.47 -13.36 -3.04
C ALA A 106 6.16 -13.82 -1.60
N MET A 107 4.89 -13.85 -1.21
CA MET A 107 4.46 -14.37 0.10
C MET A 107 4.68 -15.88 0.23
N SER A 108 4.42 -16.65 -0.83
CA SER A 108 4.68 -18.10 -0.86
C SER A 108 6.17 -18.41 -0.69
N ALA A 109 7.08 -17.56 -1.20
CA ALA A 109 8.52 -17.72 -1.04
C ALA A 109 8.98 -17.69 0.44
N LEU A 110 8.20 -17.07 1.33
CA LEU A 110 8.50 -17.06 2.76
C LEU A 110 8.35 -18.43 3.41
N SER A 111 7.54 -19.33 2.81
CA SER A 111 7.22 -20.65 3.34
C SER A 111 6.72 -20.62 4.80
N VAL A 112 5.88 -19.63 5.12
CA VAL A 112 5.26 -19.48 6.45
C VAL A 112 3.74 -19.41 6.36
N ALA A 113 3.06 -20.13 7.26
CA ALA A 113 1.61 -20.06 7.41
C ALA A 113 1.19 -20.31 8.87
N PRO A 114 0.40 -19.42 9.52
CA PRO A 114 -0.10 -18.14 9.01
C PRO A 114 0.97 -17.06 8.85
N LEU A 115 0.67 -16.06 8.03
CA LEU A 115 1.51 -14.89 7.76
C LEU A 115 1.41 -13.87 8.89
N THR A 116 1.99 -14.16 10.05
CA THR A 116 2.08 -13.19 11.16
C THR A 116 3.40 -12.44 11.11
N VAL A 117 3.44 -11.22 11.66
CA VAL A 117 4.68 -10.39 11.74
C VAL A 117 5.84 -11.20 12.32
N ALA A 118 5.62 -11.88 13.45
CA ALA A 118 6.66 -12.69 14.11
C ALA A 118 7.21 -13.83 13.23
N ARG A 119 6.34 -14.48 12.44
CA ARG A 119 6.74 -15.57 11.54
C ARG A 119 7.47 -15.05 10.31
N ILE A 120 7.02 -13.92 9.76
CA ILE A 120 7.71 -13.24 8.66
C ILE A 120 9.10 -12.80 9.13
N ASP A 121 9.21 -12.19 10.31
CA ASP A 121 10.50 -11.81 10.89
C ASP A 121 11.44 -13.00 11.09
N ALA A 122 10.92 -14.10 11.64
CA ALA A 122 11.70 -15.33 11.82
C ALA A 122 12.19 -15.91 10.49
N ALA A 123 11.36 -15.87 9.44
CA ALA A 123 11.75 -16.28 8.10
C ALA A 123 12.83 -15.34 7.53
N MET A 124 12.61 -14.03 7.53
CA MET A 124 13.50 -13.04 6.90
C MET A 124 14.85 -12.88 7.60
N LYS A 125 14.95 -13.22 8.90
CA LYS A 125 16.21 -13.28 9.65
C LYS A 125 17.14 -14.41 9.19
N LYS A 126 16.59 -15.54 8.76
CA LYS A 126 17.38 -16.69 8.29
C LYS A 126 17.82 -16.44 6.86
N ALA A 127 19.11 -16.56 6.58
CA ALA A 127 19.61 -16.55 5.21
C ALA A 127 18.97 -17.71 4.41
N ASN A 128 18.45 -17.40 3.22
CA ASN A 128 17.84 -18.39 2.35
C ASN A 128 17.97 -17.89 0.89
N GLY A 129 18.94 -18.44 0.16
CA GLY A 129 19.24 -18.03 -1.21
C GLY A 129 18.10 -18.34 -2.20
N GLU A 130 17.31 -19.39 -1.95
CA GLU A 130 16.15 -19.71 -2.80
C GLU A 130 15.05 -18.67 -2.62
N ARG A 131 14.73 -18.30 -1.38
CA ARG A 131 13.79 -17.21 -1.11
C ARG A 131 14.28 -15.92 -1.75
N THR A 132 15.56 -15.56 -1.59
CA THR A 132 16.13 -14.35 -2.20
C THR A 132 15.89 -14.32 -3.70
N ARG A 133 16.25 -15.38 -4.44
CA ARG A 133 16.01 -15.47 -5.89
C ARG A 133 14.52 -15.37 -6.27
N GLN A 134 13.64 -15.99 -5.48
CA GLN A 134 12.20 -15.92 -5.73
C GLN A 134 11.64 -14.50 -5.52
N LEU A 135 12.13 -13.78 -4.50
CA LEU A 135 11.75 -12.39 -4.25
C LEU A 135 12.28 -11.47 -5.36
N GLU A 136 13.54 -11.61 -5.77
CA GLU A 136 14.13 -10.85 -6.88
C GLU A 136 13.34 -11.04 -8.18
N ARG A 137 12.94 -12.28 -8.50
CA ARG A 137 12.07 -12.55 -9.65
C ARG A 137 10.70 -11.89 -9.53
N CYS A 138 10.16 -11.78 -8.31
CA CYS A 138 8.90 -11.06 -8.09
C CYS A 138 9.07 -9.55 -8.27
N ASP A 139 10.21 -9.00 -7.88
CA ASP A 139 10.56 -7.59 -8.11
C ASP A 139 10.64 -7.29 -9.61
N GLU A 140 11.37 -8.11 -10.38
CA GLU A 140 11.45 -8.00 -11.84
C GLU A 140 10.05 -8.01 -12.50
N LEU A 141 9.19 -8.95 -12.09
CA LEU A 141 7.82 -9.03 -12.59
C LEU A 141 6.98 -7.81 -12.20
N PHE A 142 7.19 -7.27 -11.00
CA PHE A 142 6.49 -6.07 -10.53
C PHE A 142 6.89 -4.86 -11.38
N TYR A 143 8.19 -4.61 -11.56
CA TYR A 143 8.70 -3.49 -12.36
C TYR A 143 8.30 -3.62 -13.83
N GLY A 144 8.30 -4.84 -14.38
CA GLY A 144 7.85 -5.12 -15.75
C GLY A 144 6.34 -5.02 -15.97
N THR A 145 5.53 -4.80 -14.93
CA THR A 145 4.05 -4.76 -15.03
C THR A 145 3.44 -3.47 -14.46
N PRO A 146 3.61 -2.31 -15.13
CA PRO A 146 2.99 -1.06 -14.68
C PRO A 146 1.45 -1.15 -14.72
N GLN A 147 0.81 -1.30 -13.55
CA GLN A 147 -0.67 -1.30 -13.46
C GLN A 147 -1.26 0.08 -13.11
N GLY A 148 -0.40 1.07 -12.86
CA GLY A 148 -0.80 2.41 -12.41
C GLY A 148 -1.47 2.36 -11.04
N ILE A 149 -0.73 1.88 -10.03
CA ILE A 149 -1.24 1.70 -8.66
C ILE A 149 -1.83 3.00 -8.12
N SER A 150 -1.10 4.13 -8.17
CA SER A 150 -1.62 5.42 -7.69
C SER A 150 -2.90 5.86 -8.40
N ARG A 151 -3.00 5.63 -9.72
CA ARG A 151 -4.24 5.93 -10.49
C ARG A 151 -5.42 5.10 -10.00
N ARG A 152 -5.22 3.79 -9.81
CA ARG A 152 -6.26 2.86 -9.37
C ARG A 152 -6.65 3.11 -7.91
N LEU A 153 -5.66 3.38 -7.06
CA LEU A 153 -5.87 3.67 -5.65
C LEU A 153 -6.64 4.98 -5.46
N PHE A 154 -6.31 6.02 -6.23
CA PHE A 154 -7.08 7.27 -6.25
C PHE A 154 -8.55 7.02 -6.66
N ALA A 155 -8.78 6.21 -7.70
CA ALA A 155 -10.14 5.86 -8.13
C ALA A 155 -10.89 5.06 -7.05
N PHE A 156 -10.22 4.15 -6.35
CA PHE A 156 -10.76 3.42 -5.21
C PHE A 156 -11.14 4.38 -4.07
N ILE A 157 -10.27 5.32 -3.71
CA ILE A 157 -10.53 6.33 -2.68
C ILE A 157 -11.77 7.15 -3.05
N LYS A 158 -11.81 7.71 -4.27
CA LYS A 158 -12.94 8.51 -4.75
C LYS A 158 -14.26 7.75 -4.70
N SER A 159 -14.26 6.48 -5.12
CA SER A 159 -15.46 5.63 -5.12
C SER A 159 -15.93 5.26 -3.71
N ASN A 160 -15.02 5.31 -2.72
CA ASN A 160 -15.29 4.96 -1.32
C ASN A 160 -15.24 6.17 -0.39
N ARG A 161 -15.37 7.40 -0.90
CA ARG A 161 -15.18 8.66 -0.13
C ARG A 161 -15.93 8.73 1.20
N LYS A 162 -17.11 8.09 1.32
CA LYS A 162 -17.91 8.08 2.56
C LYS A 162 -17.33 7.17 3.66
N ARG A 163 -16.51 6.19 3.28
CA ARG A 163 -15.89 5.17 4.14
C ARG A 163 -14.42 5.44 4.46
N ILE A 164 -13.84 6.46 3.85
CA ILE A 164 -12.49 6.94 4.11
C ILE A 164 -12.65 8.32 4.74
N ARG A 165 -12.18 8.46 5.98
CA ARG A 165 -12.29 9.69 6.76
C ARG A 165 -10.95 9.96 7.41
N LEU A 166 -10.33 11.08 7.04
CA LEU A 166 -9.11 11.60 7.65
C LEU A 166 -9.44 12.29 8.98
#